data_AF-A0A952NY14-F1
#
_entry.id   AF-A0A952NY14-F1
#
_cell.length_a   1.000
_cell.length_b   1.000
_cell.length_c   1.000
_cell.angle_alpha   90.00
_cell.angle_beta   90.00
_cell.angle_gamma   90.00
#
_symmetry.space_group_name_H-M   'P 1'
#
loop_
_entity.id
_entity.type
_entity.pdbx_description
1 polymer ?
#
loop_
_entity_poly.entity_id
_entity_poly.type
_entity_poly.pdbx_seq_one_letter_code
_entity_poly.pdbx_strand_id
1 'polypeptide(L)'
;MLATSAFMFLVATNFINCKMPADGFTDVDIESSLPTPTPAASPTPIDPAVTAKMQAIVTSQQATSHEAAIPDIRFDWQRGPGPIMQSPAKDDIPSWFPHTKPDWCYILNTWMQVFEADGNTATNTRVQYRNLKLFVLSQSTRTWSQLRNDALPWTDTWTYPFAHVSNMGMRNESSGVSFKPAYPDFGHGYGTHNTIVPQDIRAVFVSMETRLILDDPSGADDRASARYLVNVGADYWPDAASVNTTWSYAPGVGHGRFILATSNWRLATMLVPNGRYGADYQEMIDNPPPLD
;
A
#
# COMPACT_ATOMS: atom_id res chain seq x y z
N MET A 1 -7.61 -47.52 2.55
CA MET A 1 -8.78 -47.23 1.69
C MET A 1 -8.41 -46.02 0.85
N LEU A 2 -7.95 -46.26 -0.38
CA LEU A 2 -8.67 -45.93 -1.64
C LEU A 2 -8.74 -44.40 -1.82
N ALA A 3 -7.75 -43.74 -2.44
CA ALA A 3 -7.35 -43.70 -3.86
C ALA A 3 -8.38 -43.03 -4.78
N THR A 4 -7.92 -42.00 -5.54
CA THR A 4 -8.18 -41.61 -6.95
C THR A 4 -8.09 -40.08 -7.09
N SER A 5 -7.60 -39.41 -8.13
CA SER A 5 -6.81 -39.68 -9.35
C SER A 5 -6.61 -38.27 -9.98
N ALA A 6 -5.38 -37.80 -10.17
CA ALA A 6 -4.69 -37.65 -11.47
C ALA A 6 -5.41 -36.76 -12.52
N PHE A 7 -4.77 -35.66 -12.92
CA PHE A 7 -4.58 -35.36 -14.35
C PHE A 7 -3.22 -34.70 -14.57
N MET A 8 -2.48 -35.32 -15.49
CA MET A 8 -1.11 -35.11 -15.87
C MET A 8 -1.14 -34.40 -17.22
N PHE A 9 -0.35 -33.33 -17.41
CA PHE A 9 0.06 -32.90 -18.74
C PHE A 9 1.57 -32.70 -18.73
N LEU A 10 2.22 -33.57 -19.50
CA LEU A 10 3.63 -33.54 -19.86
C LEU A 10 3.72 -32.76 -21.18
N VAL A 11 4.46 -31.65 -21.22
CA VAL A 11 5.06 -31.19 -22.47
C VAL A 11 6.51 -30.82 -22.19
N ALA A 12 7.36 -31.34 -23.07
CA ALA A 12 8.79 -31.50 -22.92
C ALA A 12 9.59 -30.19 -22.94
N THR A 13 10.74 -30.31 -22.29
CA THR A 13 11.95 -29.50 -22.40
C THR A 13 12.29 -29.07 -23.83
N ASN A 14 12.74 -27.83 -23.99
CA ASN A 14 13.81 -27.51 -24.94
C ASN A 14 14.75 -26.45 -24.34
N PHE A 15 15.97 -26.90 -24.05
CA PHE A 15 17.14 -26.06 -23.87
C PHE A 15 17.43 -25.33 -25.17
N ILE A 16 17.53 -24.00 -25.15
CA ILE A 16 18.29 -23.26 -26.16
C ILE A 16 19.52 -22.71 -25.47
N ASN A 17 20.59 -23.49 -25.64
CA ASN A 17 21.95 -23.16 -25.28
C ASN A 17 22.49 -22.27 -26.41
N CYS A 18 22.39 -20.95 -26.28
CA CYS A 18 22.98 -20.04 -27.26
C CYS A 18 24.48 -19.88 -26.95
N LYS A 19 25.26 -20.79 -27.53
CA LYS A 19 26.72 -20.76 -27.57
C LYS A 19 27.12 -19.70 -28.60
N MET A 20 27.62 -18.55 -28.14
CA MET A 20 28.20 -17.55 -29.05
C MET A 20 29.51 -18.09 -29.64
N PRO A 21 29.77 -17.95 -30.95
CA PRO A 21 31.04 -18.31 -31.55
C PRO A 21 32.15 -17.36 -31.08
N ALA A 22 33.28 -17.97 -30.73
CA ALA A 22 34.52 -17.29 -30.41
C ALA A 22 35.25 -16.96 -31.72
N ASP A 23 34.98 -15.79 -32.28
CA ASP A 23 35.75 -15.24 -33.40
C ASP A 23 36.37 -13.89 -32.98
N GLY A 24 37.66 -13.77 -33.29
CA GLY A 24 38.58 -12.81 -32.71
C GLY A 24 38.24 -11.34 -32.92
N PHE A 25 38.43 -10.56 -31.86
CA PHE A 25 38.59 -9.12 -31.92
C PHE A 25 40.07 -8.80 -31.72
N THR A 26 40.67 -8.18 -32.73
CA THR A 26 41.94 -7.48 -32.63
C THR A 26 41.77 -6.27 -31.71
N ASP A 27 42.67 -6.11 -30.75
CA ASP A 27 42.77 -4.90 -29.92
C ASP A 27 42.88 -3.67 -30.82
N VAL A 28 41.86 -2.81 -30.75
CA VAL A 28 41.94 -1.43 -31.23
C VAL A 28 42.09 -0.58 -29.98
N ASP A 29 43.29 -0.03 -29.80
CA ASP A 29 43.54 1.04 -28.83
C ASP A 29 42.65 2.24 -29.16
N ILE A 30 41.54 2.38 -28.42
CA ILE A 30 40.74 3.61 -28.38
C ILE A 30 41.02 4.27 -27.03
N GLU A 31 42.15 4.97 -26.93
CA GLU A 31 42.34 5.94 -25.87
C GLU A 31 41.76 7.31 -26.27
N SER A 32 40.86 7.79 -25.40
CA SER A 32 40.56 9.20 -25.11
C SER A 32 39.70 10.00 -26.09
N SER A 33 38.38 9.93 -25.86
CA SER A 33 37.56 11.13 -25.61
C SER A 33 36.12 10.71 -25.27
N LEU A 34 35.96 10.02 -24.14
CA LEU A 34 34.62 9.93 -23.54
C LEU A 34 34.23 11.35 -23.08
N PRO A 35 33.07 11.88 -23.51
CA PRO A 35 32.62 13.18 -23.04
C PRO A 35 32.47 13.12 -21.52
N THR A 36 33.07 14.08 -20.83
CA THR A 36 32.89 14.28 -19.40
C THR A 36 31.39 14.29 -19.11
N PRO A 37 30.87 13.46 -18.19
CA PRO A 37 29.47 13.51 -17.83
C PRO A 37 29.14 14.93 -17.39
N THR A 38 28.19 15.56 -18.08
CA THR A 38 27.65 16.85 -17.68
C THR A 38 27.16 16.69 -16.23
N PRO A 39 27.56 17.56 -15.30
CA PRO A 39 27.00 17.54 -13.95
C PRO A 39 25.48 17.51 -14.06
N ALA A 40 24.84 16.51 -13.43
CA ALA A 40 23.40 16.48 -13.35
C ALA A 40 22.92 17.85 -12.87
N ALA A 41 21.95 18.43 -13.60
CA ALA A 41 21.39 19.72 -13.21
C ALA A 41 21.04 19.67 -11.72
N SER A 42 21.43 20.70 -10.97
CA SER A 42 21.05 20.80 -9.56
C SER A 42 19.54 20.59 -9.46
N PRO A 43 19.07 19.70 -8.57
CA PRO A 43 17.65 19.42 -8.48
C PRO A 43 16.91 20.73 -8.25
N THR A 44 15.85 20.95 -9.03
CA THR A 44 15.01 22.13 -8.87
C THR A 44 14.52 22.17 -7.42
N PRO A 45 14.63 23.32 -6.72
CA PRO A 45 14.14 23.43 -5.36
C PRO A 45 12.67 23.00 -5.28
N ILE A 46 12.37 22.07 -4.38
CA ILE A 46 11.00 21.62 -4.14
C ILE A 46 10.22 22.76 -3.48
N ASP A 47 8.97 22.93 -3.89
CA ASP A 47 8.04 23.88 -3.26
C ASP A 47 7.99 23.64 -1.74
N PRO A 48 8.29 24.64 -0.89
CA PRO A 48 8.23 24.51 0.56
C PRO A 48 6.90 23.95 1.09
N ALA A 49 5.78 24.22 0.40
CA ALA A 49 4.47 23.66 0.77
C ALA A 49 4.41 22.14 0.57
N VAL A 50 5.05 21.61 -0.48
CA VAL A 50 5.16 20.17 -0.73
C VAL A 50 6.07 19.52 0.31
N THR A 51 7.21 20.14 0.63
CA THR A 51 8.10 19.68 1.69
C THR A 51 7.38 19.59 3.03
N ALA A 52 6.58 20.61 3.39
CA ALA A 52 5.79 20.62 4.63
C ALA A 52 4.74 19.50 4.66
N LYS A 53 4.04 19.25 3.54
CA LYS A 53 3.10 18.13 3.40
C LYS A 53 3.80 16.79 3.61
N MET A 54 4.96 16.56 2.99
CA MET A 54 5.71 15.32 3.19
C MET A 54 6.25 15.17 4.61
N GLN A 55 6.72 16.25 5.24
CA GLN A 55 7.14 16.20 6.64
C GLN A 55 5.99 15.72 7.54
N ALA A 56 4.76 16.19 7.28
CA ALA A 56 3.58 15.74 8.02
C ALA A 56 3.26 14.26 7.76
N ILE A 57 3.39 13.79 6.51
CA ILE A 57 3.22 12.37 6.16
C ILE A 57 4.26 11.49 6.87
N VAL A 58 5.54 11.86 6.82
CA VAL A 58 6.62 11.15 7.52
C VAL A 58 6.38 11.13 9.02
N THR A 59 6.03 12.28 9.61
CA THR A 59 5.72 12.38 11.05
C THR A 59 4.54 11.48 11.42
N SER A 60 3.51 11.40 10.58
CA SER A 60 2.38 10.49 10.78
C SER A 60 2.80 9.03 10.70
N GLN A 61 3.61 8.65 9.70
CA GLN A 61 4.11 7.28 9.52
C GLN A 61 5.06 6.83 10.64
N GLN A 62 5.79 7.77 11.26
CA GLN A 62 6.69 7.51 12.39
C GLN A 62 6.01 7.68 13.76
N ALA A 63 4.69 7.95 13.80
CA ALA A 63 3.97 8.10 15.05
C ALA A 63 4.01 6.80 15.86
N THR A 64 4.08 6.91 17.18
CA THR A 64 4.07 5.75 18.09
C THR A 64 2.67 5.28 18.47
N SER A 65 1.64 5.95 17.98
CA SER A 65 0.24 5.65 18.26
C SER A 65 -0.70 6.09 17.14
N HIS A 66 -1.91 5.56 17.11
CA HIS A 66 -3.01 6.06 16.28
C HIS A 66 -3.65 7.32 16.89
N GLU A 67 -4.48 8.03 16.13
CA GLU A 67 -5.16 9.25 16.63
C GLU A 67 -6.28 8.96 17.65
N ALA A 68 -6.76 7.71 17.69
CA ALA A 68 -7.66 7.20 18.71
C ALA A 68 -7.39 5.71 18.95
N ALA A 69 -7.93 5.18 20.05
CA ALA A 69 -7.87 3.75 20.33
C ALA A 69 -8.77 2.97 19.36
N ILE A 70 -8.22 1.90 18.78
CA ILE A 70 -8.99 0.87 18.09
C ILE A 70 -9.59 -0.02 19.18
N PRO A 71 -10.91 -0.32 19.13
CA PRO A 71 -11.51 -1.26 20.08
C PRO A 71 -10.80 -2.62 20.02
N ASP A 72 -10.60 -3.26 21.19
CA ASP A 72 -10.09 -4.63 21.29
C ASP A 72 -8.72 -4.87 20.57
N ILE A 73 -7.67 -4.17 21.03
CA ILE A 73 -6.29 -4.35 20.53
C ILE A 73 -5.80 -5.77 20.86
N ARG A 74 -5.60 -6.59 19.82
CA ARG A 74 -5.13 -7.98 19.91
C ARG A 74 -3.75 -8.20 19.29
N PHE A 75 -3.32 -7.32 18.39
CA PHE A 75 -2.10 -7.45 17.61
C PHE A 75 -1.23 -6.20 17.71
N ASP A 76 0.09 -6.37 17.64
CA ASP A 76 1.02 -5.24 17.80
C ASP A 76 0.93 -4.21 16.69
N TRP A 77 0.58 -4.62 15.47
CA TRP A 77 0.37 -3.70 14.34
C TRP A 77 -0.77 -2.69 14.60
N GLN A 78 -1.69 -3.00 15.51
CA GLN A 78 -2.80 -2.10 15.88
C GLN A 78 -2.40 -1.00 16.87
N ARG A 79 -1.15 -1.00 17.35
CA ARG A 79 -0.67 -0.01 18.32
C ARG A 79 -0.15 1.25 17.64
N GLY A 80 0.31 1.15 16.40
CA GLY A 80 0.89 2.25 15.65
C GLY A 80 1.16 1.88 14.20
N PRO A 81 1.39 2.89 13.33
CA PRO A 81 1.84 2.67 11.96
C PRO A 81 3.18 1.94 11.91
N GLY A 82 3.48 1.29 10.79
CA GLY A 82 4.81 0.74 10.59
C GLY A 82 5.00 0.03 9.26
N PRO A 83 6.27 -0.11 8.83
CA PRO A 83 6.63 -1.05 7.78
C PRO A 83 6.51 -2.49 8.31
N ILE A 84 6.17 -3.42 7.42
CA ILE A 84 6.30 -4.87 7.68
C ILE A 84 7.35 -5.46 6.74
N MET A 85 7.23 -5.19 5.44
CA MET A 85 8.24 -5.47 4.43
C MET A 85 8.67 -4.17 3.74
N GLN A 86 9.93 -3.81 3.85
CA GLN A 86 10.53 -2.67 3.15
C GLN A 86 10.88 -2.98 1.68
N SER A 87 11.00 -4.27 1.34
CA SER A 87 11.33 -4.77 0.01
C SER A 87 10.46 -5.99 -0.35
N PRO A 88 10.16 -6.24 -1.63
CA PRO A 88 9.42 -7.43 -2.05
C PRO A 88 10.25 -8.73 -2.01
N ALA A 89 11.40 -8.74 -1.34
CA ALA A 89 12.35 -9.86 -1.35
C ALA A 89 12.08 -10.84 -0.20
N LYS A 90 12.49 -12.10 -0.38
CA LYS A 90 12.35 -13.14 0.65
C LYS A 90 12.94 -12.79 2.01
N ASP A 91 14.06 -12.06 2.00
CA ASP A 91 14.83 -11.75 3.22
C ASP A 91 14.05 -10.84 4.16
N ASP A 92 13.06 -10.13 3.61
CA ASP A 92 12.21 -9.18 4.32
C ASP A 92 10.84 -9.76 4.67
N ILE A 93 10.49 -10.93 4.12
CA ILE A 93 9.28 -11.64 4.53
C ILE A 93 9.45 -12.05 6.01
N PRO A 94 8.54 -11.67 6.90
CA PRO A 94 8.67 -11.96 8.33
C PRO A 94 8.80 -13.44 8.66
N SER A 95 9.44 -13.75 9.79
CA SER A 95 9.65 -15.14 10.25
C SER A 95 8.36 -15.87 10.64
N TRP A 96 7.30 -15.12 11.01
CA TRP A 96 5.99 -15.67 11.34
C TRP A 96 5.18 -16.10 10.11
N PHE A 97 5.63 -15.75 8.89
CA PHE A 97 4.95 -16.13 7.66
C PHE A 97 5.02 -17.65 7.43
N PRO A 98 3.89 -18.37 7.28
CA PRO A 98 3.81 -19.82 7.41
C PRO A 98 4.07 -20.56 6.10
N HIS A 99 4.08 -19.84 4.98
CA HIS A 99 4.29 -20.43 3.66
C HIS A 99 5.78 -20.38 3.28
N THR A 100 6.17 -21.23 2.33
CA THR A 100 7.49 -21.16 1.71
C THR A 100 7.69 -19.78 1.11
N LYS A 101 8.74 -19.08 1.56
CA LYS A 101 9.05 -17.71 1.15
C LYS A 101 9.48 -17.70 -0.32
N PRO A 102 8.76 -17.02 -1.23
CA PRO A 102 9.22 -16.83 -2.60
C PRO A 102 10.47 -15.95 -2.59
N ASP A 103 11.37 -16.12 -3.57
CA ASP A 103 12.54 -15.24 -3.70
C ASP A 103 12.13 -13.76 -3.87
N TRP A 104 11.03 -13.53 -4.59
CA TRP A 104 10.46 -12.21 -4.86
C TRP A 104 8.93 -12.24 -4.92
N CYS A 105 8.32 -11.13 -4.53
CA CYS A 105 6.91 -10.82 -4.73
C CYS A 105 6.72 -9.92 -5.96
N TYR A 106 5.84 -10.31 -6.89
CA TYR A 106 5.66 -9.62 -8.17
C TYR A 106 4.35 -8.82 -8.27
N ILE A 107 3.52 -8.88 -7.23
CA ILE A 107 2.25 -8.16 -7.17
C ILE A 107 2.25 -7.23 -5.96
N LEU A 108 1.78 -6.01 -6.18
CA LEU A 108 1.54 -5.01 -5.16
C LEU A 108 0.05 -4.67 -5.15
N ASN A 109 -0.60 -4.87 -4.00
CA ASN A 109 -2.01 -4.59 -3.81
C ASN A 109 -2.21 -3.60 -2.67
N THR A 110 -3.02 -2.56 -2.87
CA THR A 110 -3.40 -1.63 -1.80
C THR A 110 -4.64 -2.11 -1.09
N TRP A 111 -4.79 -1.71 0.17
CA TRP A 111 -6.00 -1.92 0.93
C TRP A 111 -6.30 -0.71 1.82
N MET A 112 -7.52 -0.65 2.33
CA MET A 112 -7.99 0.37 3.27
C MET A 112 -8.85 -0.24 4.36
N GLN A 113 -8.94 0.46 5.49
CA GLN A 113 -9.79 0.08 6.62
C GLN A 113 -10.52 1.31 7.18
N VAL A 114 -11.78 1.10 7.58
CA VAL A 114 -12.63 2.10 8.24
C VAL A 114 -13.27 1.47 9.48
N PHE A 115 -12.88 1.95 10.65
CA PHE A 115 -13.29 1.42 11.95
C PHE A 115 -14.05 2.45 12.77
N GLU A 116 -14.97 1.97 13.61
CA GLU A 116 -15.43 2.72 14.77
C GLU A 116 -14.35 2.74 15.84
N ALA A 117 -14.05 3.93 16.36
CA ALA A 117 -13.08 4.11 17.44
C ALA A 117 -13.79 4.10 18.80
N ASP A 118 -13.03 3.85 19.87
CA ASP A 118 -13.56 3.97 21.22
C ASP A 118 -14.17 5.37 21.48
N GLY A 119 -15.34 5.37 22.11
CA GLY A 119 -16.06 6.57 22.51
C GLY A 119 -16.87 7.26 21.40
N ASN A 120 -17.06 6.62 20.24
CA ASN A 120 -17.98 7.11 19.22
C ASN A 120 -19.42 7.15 19.77
N THR A 121 -20.12 8.28 19.59
CA THR A 121 -21.55 8.40 19.95
C THR A 121 -22.41 8.88 18.79
N ALA A 122 -21.83 9.07 17.62
CA ALA A 122 -22.57 9.42 16.41
C ALA A 122 -23.38 8.22 15.90
N THR A 123 -24.62 8.51 15.52
CA THR A 123 -25.60 7.56 15.00
C THR A 123 -25.99 7.85 13.55
N ASN A 124 -25.77 9.07 13.06
CA ASN A 124 -26.12 9.55 11.72
C ASN A 124 -24.89 10.05 10.92
N THR A 125 -23.72 9.52 11.22
CA THR A 125 -22.48 9.84 10.50
C THR A 125 -21.89 8.59 9.86
N ARG A 126 -21.25 8.77 8.71
CA ARG A 126 -20.46 7.74 8.03
C ARG A 126 -19.20 8.35 7.40
N VAL A 127 -18.27 7.51 7.01
CA VAL A 127 -17.00 7.93 6.40
C VAL A 127 -17.11 7.83 4.89
N GLN A 128 -16.88 8.94 4.19
CA GLN A 128 -16.71 8.98 2.75
C GLN A 128 -15.22 8.95 2.40
N TYR A 129 -14.85 8.19 1.37
CA TYR A 129 -13.49 8.11 0.88
C TYR A 129 -13.44 7.94 -0.64
N ARG A 130 -12.31 8.33 -1.22
CA ARG A 130 -12.08 8.29 -2.66
C ARG A 130 -10.58 8.26 -2.98
N ASN A 131 -10.28 7.91 -4.22
CA ASN A 131 -8.92 7.97 -4.77
C ASN A 131 -7.91 7.19 -3.92
N LEU A 132 -8.09 5.88 -3.81
CA LEU A 132 -7.05 5.02 -3.24
C LEU A 132 -5.92 4.90 -4.27
N LYS A 133 -4.84 5.63 -4.04
CA LYS A 133 -3.71 5.76 -4.97
C LYS A 133 -2.52 4.95 -4.49
N LEU A 134 -1.85 4.33 -5.45
CA LEU A 134 -0.59 3.61 -5.26
C LEU A 134 0.52 4.27 -6.06
N PHE A 135 1.60 4.62 -5.38
CA PHE A 135 2.82 5.15 -5.96
C PHE A 135 4.02 4.27 -5.62
N VAL A 136 4.94 4.16 -6.58
CA VAL A 136 6.23 3.51 -6.40
C VAL A 136 7.34 4.45 -6.85
N LEU A 137 8.36 4.60 -6.01
CA LEU A 137 9.62 5.23 -6.38
C LEU A 137 10.51 4.17 -7.01
N SER A 138 10.93 4.40 -8.25
CA SER A 138 11.84 3.49 -8.96
C SER A 138 13.26 3.59 -8.40
N GLN A 139 13.91 2.44 -8.19
CA GLN A 139 15.29 2.35 -7.72
C GLN A 139 16.29 2.82 -8.78
N SER A 140 16.08 2.41 -10.03
CA SER A 140 16.97 2.71 -11.15
C SER A 140 16.85 4.16 -11.64
N THR A 141 15.63 4.72 -11.63
CA THR A 141 15.38 6.06 -12.19
C THR A 141 15.17 7.15 -11.14
N ARG A 142 15.00 6.79 -9.87
CA ARG A 142 14.67 7.72 -8.77
C ARG A 142 13.45 8.60 -9.04
N THR A 143 12.54 8.11 -9.87
CA THR A 143 11.32 8.82 -10.26
C THR A 143 10.10 8.10 -9.69
N TRP A 144 9.16 8.88 -9.14
CA TRP A 144 7.87 8.38 -8.69
C TRP A 144 6.95 8.09 -9.87
N SER A 145 6.25 6.97 -9.81
CA SER A 145 5.18 6.61 -10.74
C SER A 145 3.90 6.30 -9.96
N GLN A 146 2.77 6.84 -10.42
CA GLN A 146 1.47 6.40 -9.93
C GLN A 146 1.09 5.13 -10.69
N LEU A 147 1.14 3.98 -10.02
CA LEU A 147 0.77 2.70 -10.63
C LEU A 147 -0.75 2.57 -10.74
N ARG A 148 -1.48 3.11 -9.75
CA ARG A 148 -2.93 2.97 -9.67
C ARG A 148 -3.60 4.16 -9.01
N ASN A 149 -4.81 4.47 -9.46
CA ASN A 149 -5.78 5.27 -8.74
C ASN A 149 -7.15 4.59 -8.82
N ASP A 150 -7.59 3.98 -7.72
CA ASP A 150 -8.94 3.46 -7.60
C ASP A 150 -9.84 4.58 -7.04
N ALA A 151 -10.49 5.31 -7.94
CA ALA A 151 -11.34 6.46 -7.59
C ALA A 151 -12.51 6.08 -6.67
N LEU A 152 -13.05 4.88 -6.87
CA LEU A 152 -14.13 4.26 -6.10
C LEU A 152 -13.61 2.91 -5.56
N PRO A 153 -12.81 2.90 -4.49
CA PRO A 153 -12.26 1.66 -3.95
C PRO A 153 -13.41 0.75 -3.48
N TRP A 154 -13.33 -0.54 -3.83
CA TRP A 154 -14.30 -1.52 -3.35
C TRP A 154 -14.16 -1.68 -1.83
N THR A 155 -15.26 -1.96 -1.12
CA THR A 155 -15.24 -2.19 0.33
C THR A 155 -16.24 -3.27 0.70
N ASP A 156 -15.76 -4.26 1.45
CA ASP A 156 -16.58 -5.28 2.08
C ASP A 156 -16.75 -4.98 3.57
N THR A 157 -17.82 -5.55 4.16
CA THR A 157 -18.00 -5.58 5.61
C THR A 157 -17.29 -6.79 6.20
N TRP A 158 -16.49 -6.53 7.23
CA TRP A 158 -15.80 -7.54 8.02
C TRP A 158 -16.17 -7.37 9.49
N THR A 159 -16.27 -8.49 10.21
CA THR A 159 -16.45 -8.51 11.65
C THR A 159 -15.11 -8.74 12.32
N TYR A 160 -14.79 -7.98 13.35
CA TYR A 160 -13.55 -8.15 14.11
C TYR A 160 -13.51 -9.49 14.88
N PRO A 161 -12.39 -10.25 14.89
CA PRO A 161 -11.06 -9.95 14.32
C PRO A 161 -10.86 -10.58 12.93
N PHE A 162 -11.43 -9.99 11.89
CA PHE A 162 -11.24 -10.37 10.48
C PHE A 162 -12.01 -11.62 10.01
N ALA A 163 -13.27 -11.73 10.43
CA ALA A 163 -14.24 -12.63 9.79
C ALA A 163 -14.96 -11.90 8.65
N HIS A 164 -14.76 -12.34 7.41
CA HIS A 164 -15.48 -11.79 6.26
C HIS A 164 -16.98 -12.06 6.38
N VAL A 165 -17.80 -11.02 6.14
CA VAL A 165 -19.27 -11.15 6.16
C VAL A 165 -19.81 -11.09 4.74
N SER A 166 -19.86 -9.90 4.14
CA SER A 166 -20.27 -9.59 2.76
C SER A 166 -20.29 -8.06 2.58
N ASN A 167 -20.59 -7.55 1.39
CA ASN A 167 -20.80 -6.11 1.20
C ASN A 167 -22.19 -5.67 1.69
N MET A 168 -22.30 -5.25 2.96
CA MET A 168 -23.57 -4.78 3.55
C MET A 168 -23.60 -3.28 3.89
N GLY A 169 -22.46 -2.57 3.83
CA GLY A 169 -22.35 -1.20 4.34
C GLY A 169 -21.88 -0.13 3.35
N MET A 170 -21.37 -0.53 2.18
CA MET A 170 -20.84 0.40 1.18
C MET A 170 -21.98 1.13 0.46
N ARG A 171 -21.83 2.45 0.27
CA ARG A 171 -22.73 3.27 -0.55
C ARG A 171 -21.94 4.09 -1.56
N ASN A 172 -22.40 4.11 -2.80
CA ASN A 172 -21.88 5.01 -3.81
C ASN A 172 -22.35 6.44 -3.52
N GLU A 173 -21.42 7.39 -3.54
CA GLU A 173 -21.69 8.81 -3.38
C GLU A 173 -21.41 9.55 -4.70
N SER A 174 -21.84 10.82 -4.81
CA SER A 174 -21.53 11.64 -6.00
C SER A 174 -20.03 11.83 -6.25
N SER A 175 -19.22 11.67 -5.22
CA SER A 175 -17.76 11.75 -5.28
C SER A 175 -17.12 10.77 -4.29
N GLY A 176 -16.94 9.53 -4.71
CA GLY A 176 -16.34 8.47 -3.88
C GLY A 176 -17.37 7.44 -3.44
N VAL A 177 -16.99 6.68 -2.43
CA VAL A 177 -17.87 5.73 -1.73
C VAL A 177 -17.90 6.08 -0.25
N SER A 178 -18.85 5.52 0.49
CA SER A 178 -18.93 5.70 1.92
C SER A 178 -19.27 4.42 2.65
N PHE A 179 -18.85 4.33 3.91
CA PHE A 179 -19.09 3.21 4.80
C PHE A 179 -19.39 3.72 6.20
N LYS A 180 -20.38 3.11 6.86
CA LYS A 180 -20.75 3.37 8.25
C LYS A 180 -20.30 2.19 9.11
N PRO A 181 -19.14 2.26 9.78
CA PRO A 181 -18.74 1.19 10.68
C PRO A 181 -19.58 1.21 11.96
N ALA A 182 -19.78 0.03 12.54
CA ALA A 182 -20.49 -0.19 13.78
C ALA A 182 -19.86 -1.40 14.46
N TYR A 183 -19.02 -1.19 15.48
CA TYR A 183 -18.26 -2.25 16.12
C TYR A 183 -19.17 -3.41 16.57
N PRO A 184 -18.83 -4.68 16.29
CA PRO A 184 -17.54 -5.17 15.79
C PRO A 184 -17.36 -5.14 14.26
N ASP A 185 -18.30 -4.58 13.50
CA ASP A 185 -18.25 -4.53 12.04
C ASP A 185 -17.51 -3.29 11.54
N PHE A 186 -16.63 -3.50 10.57
CA PHE A 186 -15.78 -2.48 9.96
C PHE A 186 -15.69 -2.66 8.45
N GLY A 187 -15.26 -1.60 7.77
CA GLY A 187 -15.04 -1.62 6.33
C GLY A 187 -13.60 -2.04 6.04
N HIS A 188 -13.42 -3.03 5.16
CA HIS A 188 -12.11 -3.35 4.60
C HIS A 188 -12.22 -3.34 3.08
N GLY A 189 -11.44 -2.47 2.45
CA GLY A 189 -11.46 -2.27 1.02
C GLY A 189 -10.14 -2.64 0.37
N TYR A 190 -10.22 -2.94 -0.93
CA TYR A 190 -9.08 -3.39 -1.72
C TYR A 190 -8.97 -2.56 -3.00
N GLY A 191 -7.73 -2.29 -3.40
CA GLY A 191 -7.42 -1.73 -4.70
C GLY A 191 -7.27 -2.80 -5.76
N THR A 192 -6.89 -2.37 -6.95
CA THR A 192 -6.56 -3.27 -8.05
C THR A 192 -5.14 -3.81 -7.90
N HIS A 193 -4.93 -5.09 -8.22
CA HIS A 193 -3.61 -5.71 -8.22
C HIS A 193 -2.70 -5.12 -9.30
N ASN A 194 -1.44 -4.81 -8.95
CA ASN A 194 -0.46 -4.25 -9.89
C ASN A 194 0.75 -5.17 -9.99
N THR A 195 1.15 -5.51 -11.21
CA THR A 195 2.45 -6.17 -11.45
C THR A 195 3.57 -5.17 -11.26
N ILE A 196 4.64 -5.60 -10.58
CA ILE A 196 5.81 -4.79 -10.26
C ILE A 196 7.09 -5.50 -10.72
N VAL A 197 8.16 -4.71 -10.93
CA VAL A 197 9.53 -5.21 -11.03
C VAL A 197 10.14 -5.11 -9.63
N PRO A 198 10.22 -6.20 -8.86
CA PRO A 198 10.48 -6.09 -7.42
C PRO A 198 11.86 -5.54 -7.06
N GLN A 199 12.85 -5.74 -7.94
CA GLN A 199 14.19 -5.19 -7.79
C GLN A 199 14.26 -3.68 -8.05
N ASP A 200 13.21 -3.10 -8.64
CA ASP A 200 13.17 -1.68 -8.97
C ASP A 200 12.32 -0.86 -8.00
N ILE A 201 11.92 -1.43 -6.85
CA ILE A 201 11.14 -0.70 -5.84
C ILE A 201 12.08 -0.06 -4.82
N ARG A 202 12.13 1.28 -4.79
CA ARG A 202 12.86 2.05 -3.78
C ARG A 202 11.97 2.57 -2.64
N ALA A 203 10.70 2.80 -2.91
CA ALA A 203 9.72 3.13 -1.88
C ALA A 203 8.30 2.84 -2.40
N VAL A 204 7.39 2.60 -1.46
CA VAL A 204 5.95 2.49 -1.73
C VAL A 204 5.23 3.58 -0.95
N PHE A 205 4.33 4.28 -1.62
CA PHE A 205 3.45 5.26 -1.01
C PHE A 205 2.00 4.98 -1.40
N VAL A 206 1.12 4.96 -0.42
CA VAL A 206 -0.32 4.82 -0.60
C VAL A 206 -1.00 6.03 0.01
N SER A 207 -2.00 6.57 -0.68
CA SER A 207 -2.82 7.66 -0.17
C SER A 207 -4.29 7.45 -0.49
N MET A 208 -5.16 7.98 0.36
CA MET A 208 -6.61 8.00 0.15
C MET A 208 -7.23 9.21 0.84
N GLU A 209 -8.12 9.90 0.13
CA GLU A 209 -8.86 11.01 0.72
C GLU A 209 -10.04 10.47 1.53
N THR A 210 -10.27 11.04 2.71
CA THR A 210 -11.39 10.67 3.60
C THR A 210 -12.04 11.88 4.26
N ARG A 211 -13.34 11.82 4.53
CA ARG A 211 -14.09 12.78 5.35
C ARG A 211 -15.35 12.17 5.96
N LEU A 212 -15.98 12.89 6.88
CA LEU A 212 -17.29 12.57 7.45
C LEU A 212 -18.41 13.17 6.61
N ILE A 213 -19.45 12.38 6.38
CA ILE A 213 -20.73 12.82 5.79
C ILE A 213 -21.89 12.28 6.64
N LEU A 214 -23.08 12.84 6.43
CA LEU A 214 -24.29 12.30 7.05
C LEU A 214 -24.66 10.96 6.44
N ASP A 215 -25.13 10.06 7.30
CA ASP A 215 -25.71 8.79 6.88
C ASP A 215 -27.06 9.03 6.21
N ASP A 216 -28.00 9.61 6.93
CA ASP A 216 -29.24 10.20 6.41
C ASP A 216 -29.06 11.73 6.26
N PRO A 217 -29.07 12.28 5.02
CA PRO A 217 -28.97 13.72 4.80
C PRO A 217 -30.09 14.54 5.44
N SER A 218 -31.21 13.93 5.81
CA SER A 218 -32.34 14.57 6.50
C SER A 218 -32.31 14.38 8.03
N GLY A 219 -31.39 13.56 8.53
CA GLY A 219 -31.22 13.29 9.95
C GLY A 219 -30.44 14.37 10.71
N ALA A 220 -30.30 14.20 12.02
CA ALA A 220 -29.51 15.09 12.86
C ALA A 220 -28.03 15.08 12.45
N ASP A 221 -27.38 16.25 12.48
CA ASP A 221 -25.94 16.34 12.25
C ASP A 221 -25.17 16.06 13.54
N ASP A 222 -24.61 14.86 13.64
CA ASP A 222 -23.85 14.40 14.81
C ASP A 222 -22.36 14.19 14.52
N ARG A 223 -21.85 14.72 13.40
CA ARG A 223 -20.45 14.55 12.96
C ARG A 223 -19.42 15.02 13.98
N ALA A 224 -19.76 16.02 14.81
CA ALA A 224 -18.89 16.49 15.89
C ALA A 224 -18.65 15.45 17.00
N SER A 225 -19.54 14.46 17.12
CA SER A 225 -19.45 13.35 18.07
C SER A 225 -18.93 12.05 17.43
N ALA A 226 -18.71 12.07 16.12
CA ALA A 226 -18.26 10.90 15.37
C ALA A 226 -16.78 10.63 15.61
N ARG A 227 -16.44 9.37 15.84
CA ARG A 227 -15.07 8.89 16.01
C ARG A 227 -14.86 7.66 15.14
N TYR A 228 -14.47 7.92 13.89
CA TYR A 228 -14.16 6.87 12.92
C TYR A 228 -12.69 6.95 12.52
N LEU A 229 -11.99 5.84 12.62
CA LEU A 229 -10.60 5.70 12.23
C LEU A 229 -10.49 5.19 10.80
N VAL A 230 -9.55 5.76 10.04
CA VAL A 230 -9.29 5.38 8.64
C VAL A 230 -7.81 5.07 8.47
N ASN A 231 -7.54 3.98 7.76
CA ASN A 231 -6.18 3.53 7.46
C ASN A 231 -6.08 3.04 6.01
N VAL A 232 -4.85 3.09 5.50
CA VAL A 232 -4.46 2.49 4.23
C VAL A 232 -3.17 1.71 4.42
N GLY A 233 -2.99 0.71 3.58
CA GLY A 233 -1.76 -0.04 3.50
C GLY A 233 -1.62 -0.73 2.15
N ALA A 234 -0.62 -1.58 2.05
CA ALA A 234 -0.41 -2.41 0.88
C ALA A 234 0.25 -3.73 1.26
N ASP A 235 0.16 -4.69 0.35
CA ASP A 235 0.71 -6.03 0.47
C ASP A 235 1.55 -6.41 -0.75
N TYR A 236 2.65 -7.11 -0.49
CA TYR A 236 3.41 -7.81 -1.51
C TYR A 236 2.95 -9.26 -1.65
N TRP A 237 2.66 -9.69 -2.87
CA TRP A 237 2.28 -11.07 -3.19
C TRP A 237 3.19 -11.68 -4.26
N PRO A 238 3.48 -12.98 -4.22
CA PRO A 238 4.29 -13.68 -5.21
C PRO A 238 3.67 -13.59 -6.60
N ASP A 239 2.37 -13.79 -6.70
CA ASP A 239 1.63 -13.84 -7.94
C ASP A 239 0.15 -13.53 -7.70
N ALA A 240 -0.60 -13.34 -8.78
CA ALA A 240 -2.02 -13.03 -8.72
C ALA A 240 -2.89 -14.20 -8.20
N ALA A 241 -2.40 -15.44 -8.30
CA ALA A 241 -3.11 -16.61 -7.78
C ALA A 241 -3.06 -16.61 -6.24
N SER A 242 -1.91 -16.26 -5.66
CA SER A 242 -1.71 -16.22 -4.22
C SER A 242 -2.60 -15.20 -3.53
N VAL A 243 -2.95 -14.10 -4.21
CA VAL A 243 -3.93 -13.12 -3.69
C VAL A 243 -5.31 -13.73 -3.49
N ASN A 244 -5.72 -14.67 -4.35
CA ASN A 244 -7.11 -15.11 -4.45
C ASN A 244 -7.35 -16.53 -3.92
N THR A 245 -6.31 -17.37 -3.81
CA THR A 245 -6.52 -18.81 -3.55
C THR A 245 -5.57 -19.39 -2.52
N THR A 246 -4.28 -19.09 -2.62
CA THR A 246 -3.25 -19.95 -2.01
C THR A 246 -2.78 -19.46 -0.65
N TRP A 247 -2.87 -18.14 -0.42
CA TRP A 247 -2.46 -17.50 0.82
C TRP A 247 -3.69 -16.87 1.46
N SER A 248 -3.95 -17.18 2.73
CA SER A 248 -5.05 -16.56 3.48
C SER A 248 -4.73 -15.13 3.94
N TYR A 249 -3.46 -14.72 3.85
CA TYR A 249 -2.97 -13.38 4.13
C TYR A 249 -1.59 -13.18 3.49
N ALA A 250 -1.20 -11.92 3.26
CA ALA A 250 0.14 -11.55 2.87
C ALA A 250 0.90 -10.90 4.05
N PRO A 251 2.25 -11.00 4.07
CA PRO A 251 3.08 -10.37 5.09
C PRO A 251 2.97 -8.84 5.13
N GLY A 252 2.42 -8.17 4.12
CA GLY A 252 2.21 -6.72 4.09
C GLY A 252 3.48 -5.92 3.73
N VAL A 253 3.34 -4.86 2.95
CA VAL A 253 4.36 -3.79 2.85
C VAL A 253 4.42 -3.05 4.18
N GLY A 254 3.25 -2.74 4.72
CA GLY A 254 3.06 -2.02 5.96
C GLY A 254 1.68 -1.40 6.02
N HIS A 255 1.50 -0.53 7.00
CA HIS A 255 0.26 0.19 7.21
C HIS A 255 0.53 1.60 7.73
N GLY A 256 -0.37 2.50 7.34
CA GLY A 256 -0.36 3.88 7.75
C GLY A 256 -0.77 4.08 9.21
N ARG A 257 -0.82 5.34 9.64
CA ARG A 257 -1.43 5.69 10.93
C ARG A 257 -2.95 5.65 10.75
N PHE A 258 -3.68 5.02 11.67
CA PHE A 258 -5.11 5.26 11.75
C PHE A 258 -5.36 6.70 12.19
N ILE A 259 -6.00 7.47 11.32
CA ILE A 259 -6.38 8.86 11.57
C ILE A 259 -7.89 8.97 11.76
N LEU A 260 -8.35 9.94 12.55
CA LEU A 260 -9.76 10.24 12.68
C LEU A 260 -10.28 10.91 11.40
N ALA A 261 -11.35 10.40 10.81
CA ALA A 261 -12.06 11.14 9.79
C ALA A 261 -12.64 12.44 10.39
N THR A 262 -12.63 13.52 9.61
CA THR A 262 -13.24 14.81 10.01
C THR A 262 -14.18 15.30 8.92
N SER A 263 -14.97 16.34 9.17
CA SER A 263 -15.88 16.89 8.14
C SER A 263 -15.15 17.46 6.91
N ASN A 264 -13.86 17.79 7.04
CA ASN A 264 -13.02 18.23 5.94
C ASN A 264 -12.25 17.03 5.36
N TRP A 265 -11.88 17.11 4.08
CA TRP A 265 -11.01 16.11 3.48
C TRP A 265 -9.67 16.03 4.21
N ARG A 266 -9.30 14.82 4.60
CA ARG A 266 -7.99 14.44 5.14
C ARG A 266 -7.38 13.35 4.26
N LEU A 267 -6.07 13.21 4.34
CA LEU A 267 -5.34 12.17 3.63
C LEU A 267 -4.93 11.07 4.62
N ALA A 268 -5.45 9.86 4.44
CA ALA A 268 -4.88 8.67 5.06
C ALA A 268 -3.71 8.21 4.19
N THR A 269 -2.56 7.91 4.81
CA THR A 269 -1.33 7.60 4.08
C THR A 269 -0.57 6.43 4.69
N MET A 270 0.12 5.69 3.83
CA MET A 270 1.20 4.77 4.19
C MET A 270 2.44 5.12 3.36
N LEU A 271 3.61 5.17 3.99
CA LEU A 271 4.89 5.39 3.33
C LEU A 271 5.93 4.39 3.84
N VAL A 272 6.54 3.62 2.93
CA VAL A 272 7.59 2.66 3.29
C VAL A 272 8.78 2.82 2.34
N PRO A 273 9.88 3.44 2.81
CA PRO A 273 11.16 3.42 2.11
C PRO A 273 11.78 2.02 2.12
N ASN A 274 12.44 1.64 1.03
CA ASN A 274 13.14 0.36 0.91
C ASN A 274 14.56 0.45 1.49
N GLY A 275 14.70 0.03 2.74
CA GLY A 275 15.99 -0.01 3.44
C GLY A 275 17.04 -0.91 2.78
N ARG A 276 16.65 -1.91 1.98
CA ARG A 276 17.58 -2.76 1.20
C ARG A 276 18.45 -1.94 0.25
N TYR A 277 17.94 -0.82 -0.25
CA TYR A 277 18.66 0.10 -1.13
C TYR A 277 19.11 1.38 -0.43
N GLY A 278 19.10 1.40 0.91
CA GLY A 278 19.44 2.56 1.72
C GLY A 278 18.51 3.75 1.51
N ALA A 279 17.25 3.51 1.14
CA ALA A 279 16.23 4.56 1.13
C ALA A 279 15.74 4.81 2.56
N ASP A 280 15.48 6.07 2.88
CA ASP A 280 14.97 6.48 4.18
C ASP A 280 13.87 7.54 4.04
N TYR A 281 13.31 7.99 5.16
CA TYR A 281 12.26 9.01 5.14
C TYR A 281 12.77 10.41 4.75
N GLN A 282 14.05 10.71 4.95
CA GLN A 282 14.62 11.99 4.54
C GLN A 282 14.64 12.08 3.02
N GLU A 283 15.01 11.00 2.33
CA GLU A 283 14.91 10.93 0.88
C GLU A 283 13.46 11.14 0.39
N MET A 284 12.45 10.66 1.12
CA MET A 284 11.04 10.87 0.73
C MET A 284 10.59 12.33 0.89
N ILE A 285 11.24 13.09 1.77
CA ILE A 285 11.03 14.53 1.92
C ILE A 285 11.73 15.28 0.78
N ASP A 286 12.96 14.86 0.44
CA ASP A 286 13.80 15.47 -0.59
C ASP A 286 13.42 15.04 -2.02
N ASN A 287 12.59 14.02 -2.16
CA ASN A 287 12.02 13.52 -3.41
C ASN A 287 10.57 13.05 -3.15
N PRO A 288 9.62 13.97 -3.00
CA PRO A 288 8.23 13.64 -2.69
C PRO A 288 7.53 12.97 -3.88
N PRO A 289 6.59 12.04 -3.63
CA PRO A 289 5.65 11.62 -4.68
C PRO A 289 4.79 12.81 -5.13
N PRO A 290 4.14 12.74 -6.31
CA PRO A 290 3.14 13.72 -6.69
C PRO A 290 1.99 13.74 -5.65
N LEU A 291 1.89 14.84 -4.89
CA LEU A 291 0.85 15.05 -3.90
C LEU A 291 -0.24 15.97 -4.48
N ASP A 292 -1.51 15.66 -4.20
CA ASP A 292 -2.61 16.59 -4.44
C ASP A 292 -2.66 17.72 -3.37
#